data_AF-A0A261FFX5-F1
#
_entry.id   AF-A0A261FFX5-F1
#
_cell.length_a   1.000
_cell.length_b   1.000
_cell.length_c   1.000
_cell.angle_alpha   90.00
_cell.angle_beta   90.00
_cell.angle_gamma   90.00
#
_symmetry.space_group_name_H-M   'P 1'
#
loop_
_entity.id
_entity.type
_entity.pdbx_description
1 polymer ?
#
loop_
_entity_poly.entity_id
_entity_poly.type
_entity_poly.pdbx_seq_one_letter_code
_entity_poly.pdbx_strand_id
1 'polypeptide(L)'
;TVIYTSHYMEEVEQICDRILIMDHGRHLALGTADELKSMIDTGERITIETLDLTDETLDAVRGLGFVIEATYDGRELDVRCRRGDHNLVDLIGVLRASGANVGHLTSRPPTLNDVFLELTGKALRD
;
A
#
# COMPACT_ATOMS: atom_id res chain seq x y z
N THR A 1 -29.43 14.63 -6.02
CA THR A 1 -28.61 13.42 -5.88
C THR A 1 -28.23 12.94 -7.25
N VAL A 2 -26.93 12.76 -7.50
CA VAL A 2 -26.38 12.23 -8.75
C VAL A 2 -25.78 10.87 -8.46
N ILE A 3 -25.92 9.93 -9.39
CA ILE A 3 -25.23 8.64 -9.34
C ILE A 3 -24.18 8.65 -10.45
N TYR A 4 -22.93 8.48 -10.07
CA TYR A 4 -21.80 8.38 -10.99
C TYR A 4 -21.23 6.96 -10.89
N THR A 5 -21.04 6.31 -12.04
CA THR A 5 -20.49 4.95 -12.13
C THR A 5 -19.23 5.00 -12.97
N SER A 6 -18.11 4.60 -12.40
CA SER A 6 -16.83 4.45 -13.09
C SER A 6 -16.12 3.22 -12.54
N HIS A 7 -15.26 2.62 -13.35
CA HIS A 7 -14.31 1.59 -12.92
C HIS A 7 -12.92 2.18 -12.64
N TYR A 8 -12.74 3.49 -12.83
CA TYR A 8 -11.52 4.21 -12.47
C TYR A 8 -11.64 4.77 -11.06
N MET A 9 -10.96 4.13 -10.10
CA MET A 9 -11.05 4.52 -8.69
C MET A 9 -10.59 5.97 -8.44
N GLU A 10 -9.59 6.46 -9.18
CA GLU A 10 -9.08 7.83 -9.06
C GLU A 10 -10.14 8.89 -9.38
N GLU A 11 -10.96 8.68 -10.41
CA GLU A 11 -12.06 9.58 -10.77
C GLU A 11 -13.13 9.61 -9.67
N VAL A 12 -13.50 8.42 -9.19
CA VAL A 12 -14.52 8.26 -8.14
C VAL A 12 -14.06 8.95 -6.85
N GLU A 13 -12.78 8.82 -6.50
CA GLU A 13 -12.20 9.45 -5.32
C GLU A 13 -12.21 10.99 -5.40
N GLN A 14 -12.03 11.56 -6.58
CA GLN A 14 -12.01 13.02 -6.79
C GLN A 14 -13.41 13.65 -6.83
N ILE A 15 -14.42 12.91 -7.26
CA ILE A 15 -15.74 13.46 -7.60
C ILE A 15 -16.79 13.15 -6.53
N CYS A 16 -16.71 11.99 -5.86
CA CYS A 16 -17.80 11.48 -5.04
C CYS A 16 -17.59 11.70 -3.53
N ASP A 17 -18.61 12.24 -2.86
CA ASP A 17 -18.63 12.32 -1.39
C ASP A 17 -18.77 10.94 -0.71
N ARG A 18 -19.45 10.01 -1.40
CA ARG A 18 -19.70 8.63 -0.95
C ARG A 18 -19.55 7.66 -2.09
N ILE A 19 -18.96 6.51 -1.78
CA ILE A 19 -18.51 5.53 -2.76
C ILE A 19 -19.09 4.18 -2.38
N LEU A 20 -19.73 3.52 -3.36
CA LEU A 20 -20.24 2.16 -3.26
C LEU A 20 -19.35 1.26 -4.11
N ILE A 21 -18.65 0.32 -3.47
CA ILE A 21 -17.90 -0.72 -4.17
C ILE A 21 -18.82 -1.91 -4.42
N MET A 22 -18.89 -2.34 -5.68
CA MET A 22 -19.67 -3.52 -6.09
C MET A 22 -18.80 -4.47 -6.91
N ASP A 23 -18.99 -5.78 -6.70
CA ASP A 23 -18.42 -6.85 -7.53
C ASP A 23 -19.47 -7.93 -7.78
N HIS A 24 -19.56 -8.44 -9.01
CA HIS A 24 -20.53 -9.45 -9.42
C HIS A 24 -21.99 -9.18 -8.96
N GLY A 25 -22.43 -7.93 -9.03
CA GLY A 25 -23.78 -7.51 -8.62
C GLY A 25 -24.03 -7.54 -7.11
N ARG A 26 -22.97 -7.68 -6.30
CA ARG A 26 -23.03 -7.64 -4.84
C ARG A 26 -22.40 -6.37 -4.31
N HIS A 27 -23.02 -5.84 -3.27
CA HIS A 27 -22.46 -4.77 -2.46
C HIS A 27 -21.28 -5.31 -1.64
N LEU A 28 -20.11 -4.68 -1.76
CA LEU A 28 -18.92 -5.02 -0.97
C LEU A 28 -18.72 -4.03 0.18
N ALA A 29 -18.73 -2.72 -0.10
CA ALA A 29 -18.53 -1.68 0.89
C ALA A 29 -19.17 -0.35 0.47
N LEU A 30 -19.50 0.49 1.44
CA LEU A 30 -20.09 1.82 1.25
C LEU A 30 -19.55 2.79 2.30
N GLY A 31 -18.99 3.92 1.87
CA GLY A 31 -18.45 4.92 2.77
C GLY A 31 -17.85 6.11 2.03
N THR A 32 -17.19 7.02 2.74
CA THR A 32 -16.25 7.98 2.15
C THR A 32 -14.97 7.28 1.68
N ALA A 33 -14.13 7.96 0.90
CA ALA A 33 -12.86 7.39 0.47
C ALA A 33 -11.97 6.97 1.66
N ASP A 34 -11.90 7.82 2.69
CA ASP A 34 -11.11 7.55 3.90
C ASP A 34 -11.69 6.39 4.72
N GLU A 35 -13.03 6.33 4.86
CA GLU A 35 -13.69 5.21 5.52
C GLU A 35 -13.36 3.89 4.81
N LEU A 36 -13.47 3.85 3.48
CA LEU A 36 -13.16 2.65 2.69
C LEU A 36 -11.68 2.24 2.81
N LYS A 37 -10.75 3.19 2.72
CA LYS A 37 -9.31 2.93 2.93
C LYS A 37 -8.99 2.46 4.34
N SER A 38 -9.81 2.83 5.32
CA SER A 38 -9.63 2.39 6.70
C SER A 38 -10.13 0.97 6.99
N MET A 39 -10.87 0.35 6.05
CA MET A 39 -11.43 -0.99 6.20
C MET A 39 -10.43 -2.12 5.93
N ILE A 40 -9.29 -1.82 5.30
CA ILE A 40 -8.27 -2.80 4.94
C ILE A 40 -7.12 -2.85 5.94
N ASP A 41 -6.47 -4.01 6.05
CA ASP A 41 -5.26 -4.20 6.86
C ASP A 41 -4.01 -3.69 6.12
N THR A 42 -4.08 -3.61 4.77
CA THR A 42 -3.03 -2.99 3.96
C THR A 42 -2.84 -1.52 4.36
N GLY A 43 -1.64 -1.22 4.84
CA GLY A 43 -1.22 0.11 5.24
C GLY A 43 -0.55 0.87 4.10
N GLU A 44 0.53 1.57 4.45
CA GLU A 44 1.30 2.34 3.48
C GLU A 44 2.22 1.45 2.63
N ARG A 45 2.41 1.88 1.37
CA ARG A 45 3.46 1.39 0.49
C ARG A 45 4.64 2.35 0.56
N ILE A 46 5.79 1.83 0.97
CA ILE A 46 7.01 2.62 1.15
C ILE A 46 7.99 2.22 0.05
N THR A 47 8.54 3.23 -0.62
CA THR A 47 9.49 3.08 -1.70
C THR A 47 10.76 3.83 -1.35
N ILE A 48 11.91 3.17 -1.44
CA ILE A 48 13.21 3.70 -1.02
C ILE A 48 14.26 3.42 -2.10
N GLU A 49 14.87 4.47 -2.63
CA GLU A 49 16.02 4.34 -3.53
C GLU A 49 17.27 3.97 -2.71
N THR A 50 17.94 2.89 -3.11
CA THR A 50 19.15 2.36 -2.46
C THR A 50 19.91 1.55 -3.51
N LEU A 51 21.23 1.72 -3.60
CA LEU A 51 22.05 1.06 -4.63
C LEU A 51 22.86 -0.11 -4.08
N ASP A 52 22.91 -0.24 -2.76
CA ASP A 52 23.78 -1.13 -2.00
C ASP A 52 23.00 -1.98 -1.00
N LEU A 53 21.72 -2.26 -1.30
CA LEU A 53 20.91 -3.17 -0.48
C LEU A 53 21.44 -4.60 -0.64
N THR A 54 21.82 -5.21 0.48
CA THR A 54 22.25 -6.62 0.51
C THR A 54 21.05 -7.55 0.72
N ASP A 55 21.20 -8.82 0.34
CA ASP A 55 20.17 -9.84 0.61
C ASP A 55 19.89 -9.99 2.10
N GLU A 56 20.92 -9.86 2.95
CA GLU A 56 20.77 -9.90 4.42
C GLU A 56 19.90 -8.75 4.94
N THR A 57 20.10 -7.53 4.41
CA THR A 57 19.25 -6.38 4.73
C THR A 57 17.82 -6.60 4.25
N LEU A 58 17.64 -7.12 3.04
CA LEU A 58 16.32 -7.39 2.48
C LEU A 58 15.55 -8.42 3.32
N ASP A 59 16.23 -9.47 3.79
CA ASP A 59 15.64 -10.46 4.68
C ASP A 59 15.33 -9.89 6.07
N ALA A 60 16.17 -9.00 6.60
CA ALA A 60 15.87 -8.26 7.83
C ALA A 60 14.61 -7.39 7.68
N VAL A 61 14.44 -6.71 6.54
CA VAL A 61 13.23 -5.95 6.22
C VAL A 61 12.01 -6.86 6.13
N ARG A 62 12.12 -8.01 5.45
CA ARG A 62 11.03 -9.01 5.38
C ARG A 62 10.66 -9.59 6.74
N GLY A 63 11.60 -9.63 7.68
CA GLY A 63 11.40 -10.08 9.05
C GLY A 63 10.62 -9.11 9.94
N LEU A 64 10.41 -7.86 9.50
CA LEU A 64 9.63 -6.87 10.25
C LEU A 64 8.15 -7.31 10.28
N GLY A 65 7.57 -7.36 11.48
CA GLY A 65 6.21 -7.89 11.68
C GLY A 65 5.10 -7.11 10.96
N PHE A 66 5.37 -5.87 10.57
CA PHE A 66 4.44 -5.05 9.78
C PHE A 66 4.64 -5.23 8.27
N VAL A 67 5.69 -5.90 7.79
CA VAL A 67 5.92 -6.07 6.34
C VAL A 67 5.04 -7.21 5.83
N ILE A 68 4.26 -6.92 4.78
CA ILE A 68 3.48 -7.90 4.02
C ILE A 68 4.35 -8.47 2.90
N GLU A 69 5.07 -7.58 2.21
CA GLU A 69 5.92 -7.93 1.07
C GLU A 69 7.03 -6.89 0.93
N ALA A 70 8.24 -7.34 0.57
CA ALA A 70 9.35 -6.48 0.23
C ALA A 70 10.12 -7.02 -0.98
N THR A 71 10.26 -6.17 -2.00
CA THR A 71 10.94 -6.47 -3.26
C THR A 71 11.98 -5.42 -3.56
N TYR A 72 13.11 -5.85 -4.11
CA TYR A 72 14.21 -4.97 -4.49
C TYR A 72 14.62 -5.29 -5.93
N ASP A 73 14.77 -4.27 -6.77
CA ASP A 73 15.11 -4.43 -8.19
C ASP A 73 16.57 -4.09 -8.54
N GLY A 74 17.39 -3.79 -7.53
CA GLY A 74 18.77 -3.32 -7.70
C GLY A 74 18.93 -1.81 -7.58
N ARG A 75 17.83 -1.06 -7.50
CA ARG A 75 17.84 0.40 -7.31
C ARG A 75 16.79 0.88 -6.32
N GLU A 76 15.64 0.23 -6.29
CA GLU A 76 14.49 0.65 -5.51
C GLU A 76 13.98 -0.51 -4.67
N LEU A 77 13.87 -0.27 -3.37
CA LEU A 77 13.23 -1.15 -2.41
C LEU A 77 11.77 -0.73 -2.28
N ASP A 78 10.87 -1.63 -2.66
CA ASP A 78 9.43 -1.48 -2.51
C ASP A 78 8.94 -2.36 -1.36
N VAL A 79 8.27 -1.75 -0.38
CA VAL A 79 7.79 -2.41 0.84
C VAL A 79 6.30 -2.13 1.00
N ARG A 80 5.50 -3.19 0.96
CA ARG A 80 4.09 -3.14 1.32
C ARG A 80 3.95 -3.47 2.80
N CYS A 81 3.37 -2.54 3.56
CA CYS A 81 3.21 -2.68 5.00
C CYS A 81 1.75 -2.94 5.38
N ARG A 82 1.54 -3.60 6.53
CA ARG A 82 0.29 -3.55 7.29
C ARG A 82 0.11 -2.16 7.87
N ARG A 83 -1.11 -1.84 8.27
CA ARG A 83 -1.39 -0.58 8.96
C ARG A 83 -0.56 -0.46 10.25
N GLY A 84 0.14 0.66 10.40
CA GLY A 84 0.96 0.94 11.58
C GLY A 84 1.45 2.39 11.58
N ASP A 85 1.65 2.94 12.77
CA ASP A 85 1.96 4.37 12.95
C ASP A 85 3.44 4.70 12.70
N HIS A 86 4.33 3.70 12.71
CA HIS A 86 5.78 3.88 12.74
C HIS A 86 6.55 3.06 11.70
N ASN A 87 5.86 2.41 10.76
CA ASN A 87 6.46 1.51 9.76
C ASN A 87 7.64 2.15 9.03
N LEU A 88 7.45 3.39 8.54
CA LEU A 88 8.50 4.14 7.87
C LEU A 88 9.74 4.37 8.73
N VAL A 89 9.55 4.75 10.00
CA VAL A 89 10.67 5.04 10.92
C VAL A 89 11.44 3.77 11.23
N ASP A 90 10.73 2.68 11.51
CA ASP A 90 11.32 1.38 11.83
C ASP A 90 12.08 0.80 10.62
N LEU A 91 11.52 0.93 9.42
CA LEU A 91 12.16 0.51 8.17
C LEU A 91 13.48 1.26 7.92
N ILE A 92 13.47 2.59 8.08
CA ILE A 92 14.70 3.41 7.97
C ILE A 92 15.73 2.99 9.03
N GLY A 93 15.28 2.66 10.24
CA GLY A 93 16.13 2.17 11.32
C GLY A 93 16.91 0.92 10.93
N VAL A 94 16.23 -0.07 10.34
CA VAL A 94 16.86 -1.31 9.84
C VAL A 94 17.88 -1.01 8.73
N LEU A 95 17.50 -0.21 7.73
CA LEU A 95 18.39 0.13 6.60
C LEU A 95 19.66 0.86 7.07
N ARG A 96 19.53 1.78 8.04
CA ARG A 96 20.67 2.48 8.62
C ARG A 96 21.56 1.55 9.45
N ALA A 97 20.97 0.62 10.21
CA ALA A 97 21.72 -0.33 11.00
C ALA A 97 22.56 -1.29 10.14
N SER A 98 22.10 -1.62 8.94
CA SER A 98 22.85 -2.42 7.96
C SER A 98 23.84 -1.61 7.11
N GLY A 99 23.91 -0.29 7.29
CA GLY A 99 24.80 0.60 6.52
C GLY A 99 24.37 0.85 5.07
N ALA A 100 23.11 0.58 4.71
CA ALA A 100 22.59 0.84 3.37
C ALA A 100 22.40 2.35 3.14
N ASN A 101 22.73 2.83 1.94
CA ASN A 101 22.54 4.23 1.59
C ASN A 101 21.09 4.49 1.21
N VAL A 102 20.39 5.25 2.06
CA VAL A 102 19.01 5.69 1.81
C VAL A 102 19.02 6.95 0.96
N GLY A 103 18.55 6.83 -0.28
CA GLY A 103 18.33 7.91 -1.23
C GLY A 103 16.94 8.51 -1.10
N HIS A 104 16.26 8.69 -2.24
CA HIS A 104 14.89 9.21 -2.26
C HIS A 104 13.93 8.23 -1.59
N LEU A 105 13.00 8.76 -0.80
CA LEU A 105 12.01 7.98 -0.08
C LEU A 105 10.62 8.56 -0.32
N THR A 106 9.65 7.68 -0.57
CA THR A 106 8.24 8.02 -0.67
C THR A 106 7.42 7.03 0.16
N SER A 107 6.45 7.54 0.93
CA SER A 107 5.37 6.73 1.50
C SER A 107 4.05 7.14 0.87
N ARG A 108 3.24 6.16 0.48
CA ARG A 108 1.90 6.37 -0.07
C ARG A 108 0.86 5.64 0.78
N PRO A 109 -0.21 6.32 1.21
CA PRO A 109 -1.33 5.66 1.87
C PRO A 109 -2.02 4.68 0.90
N PRO A 110 -2.82 3.74 1.41
CA PRO A 110 -3.56 2.81 0.57
C PRO A 110 -4.54 3.56 -0.35
N THR A 111 -4.72 3.00 -1.54
CA THR A 111 -5.64 3.51 -2.56
C THR A 111 -6.98 2.78 -2.51
N LEU A 112 -8.02 3.33 -3.13
CA LEU A 112 -9.28 2.60 -3.33
C LEU A 112 -9.11 1.33 -4.18
N ASN A 113 -8.07 1.25 -5.01
CA ASN A 113 -7.76 0.02 -5.74
C ASN A 113 -7.28 -1.07 -4.78
N ASP A 114 -6.43 -0.73 -3.80
CA ASP A 114 -6.01 -1.67 -2.76
C ASP A 114 -7.22 -2.19 -1.96
N VAL A 115 -8.15 -1.29 -1.63
CA VAL A 115 -9.44 -1.66 -0.99
C VAL A 115 -10.21 -2.67 -1.83
N PHE A 116 -10.35 -2.41 -3.13
CA PHE A 116 -11.06 -3.30 -4.03
C PHE A 116 -10.40 -4.68 -4.13
N LEU A 117 -9.07 -4.74 -4.26
CA LEU A 117 -8.32 -6.00 -4.36
C LEU A 117 -8.44 -6.83 -3.08
N GLU A 118 -8.36 -6.20 -1.91
CA GLU A 118 -8.49 -6.88 -0.63
C GLU A 118 -9.92 -7.40 -0.39
N LEU A 119 -10.94 -6.59 -0.69
CA LEU A 119 -12.35 -7.00 -0.55
C LEU A 119 -12.77 -8.10 -1.53
N THR A 120 -12.18 -8.15 -2.73
CA THR A 120 -12.48 -9.19 -3.72
C THR A 120 -11.63 -10.44 -3.56
N GLY A 121 -10.58 -10.40 -2.73
CA GLY A 121 -9.62 -11.48 -2.59
C GLY A 121 -8.84 -11.80 -3.87
N LYS A 122 -8.92 -10.92 -4.88
CA LYS A 122 -8.17 -11.04 -6.13
C LYS A 122 -6.85 -10.31 -5.93
N ALA A 123 -5.78 -11.05 -5.63
CA ALA A 123 -4.44 -10.57 -5.97
C ALA A 123 -4.44 -10.28 -7.47
N LEU A 124 -3.86 -9.14 -7.90
CA LEU A 124 -3.72 -8.73 -9.30
C LEU A 124 -3.51 -9.97 -10.21
N ARG A 125 -4.60 -10.38 -10.85
CA ARG A 125 -4.61 -11.31 -11.98
C ARG A 125 -5.28 -10.56 -13.11
N ASP A 126 -4.52 -9.62 -13.68
CA ASP A 126 -4.13 -9.56 -15.09
C ASP A 126 -3.10 -8.43 -15.26
#